data_AF-A0A1Y4KS01-F1
#
_entry.id   AF-A0A1Y4KS01-F1
#
_cell.length_a   1.000
_cell.length_b   1.000
_cell.length_c   1.000
_cell.angle_alpha   90.00
_cell.angle_beta   90.00
_cell.angle_gamma   90.00
#
_symmetry.space_group_name_H-M   'P 1'
#
loop_
_entity.id
_entity.type
_entity.pdbx_description
1 polymer ?
#
loop_
_entity_poly.entity_id
_entity_poly.type
_entity_poly.pdbx_seq_one_letter_code
_entity_poly.pdbx_strand_id
1 'polypeptide(L)'
;MKLRHLAIIGSLFPFLLAIVLFFGVLISAEDDDGGGGSSSWVTGMNLSAEVLKHQPMVEKYAREYGISEYVPYLLAIIQVESG
;
A
#
# COMPACT_ATOMS: atom_id res chain seq x y z
N MET A 1 -15.07 -47.54 -11.95
CA MET A 1 -15.79 -46.25 -11.84
C MET A 1 -15.46 -45.44 -10.59
N LYS A 2 -14.93 -46.02 -9.49
CA LYS A 2 -14.64 -45.30 -8.24
C LYS A 2 -13.45 -44.32 -8.29
N LEU A 3 -12.42 -44.62 -9.08
CA LEU A 3 -11.20 -43.79 -9.17
C LEU A 3 -11.42 -42.45 -9.90
N ARG A 4 -12.34 -42.41 -10.87
CA ARG A 4 -12.70 -41.19 -11.60
C ARG A 4 -13.40 -40.17 -10.68
N HIS A 5 -14.25 -40.64 -9.77
CA HIS A 5 -14.92 -39.77 -8.79
C HIS A 5 -13.95 -39.22 -7.74
N LEU A 6 -12.96 -40.01 -7.31
CA LEU A 6 -11.92 -39.56 -6.38
C LEU A 6 -11.01 -38.49 -7.01
N ALA A 7 -10.69 -38.62 -8.30
CA ALA A 7 -9.93 -37.60 -9.04
C ALA A 7 -10.72 -36.29 -9.19
N ILE A 8 -12.03 -36.36 -9.44
CA ILE A 8 -12.90 -35.18 -9.53
C ILE A 8 -13.02 -34.47 -8.18
N ILE A 9 -13.16 -35.23 -7.09
CA ILE A 9 -13.22 -34.68 -5.71
C ILE A 9 -11.86 -34.12 -5.28
N GLY A 10 -10.76 -34.79 -5.64
CA GLY A 10 -9.40 -34.32 -5.33
C GLY A 10 -9.00 -33.07 -6.12
N SER A 11 -9.52 -32.91 -7.34
CA SER A 11 -9.32 -31.71 -8.16
C SER A 11 -10.14 -30.51 -7.68
N LEU A 12 -11.12 -30.70 -6.78
CA LEU A 12 -11.96 -29.62 -6.30
C LEU A 12 -11.18 -28.61 -5.44
N PHE A 13 -10.25 -29.10 -4.62
CA PHE A 13 -9.42 -28.24 -3.77
C PHE A 13 -8.51 -27.27 -4.54
N PRO A 14 -7.68 -27.70 -5.51
CA PRO A 14 -6.87 -26.77 -6.29
C PRO A 14 -7.72 -25.85 -7.18
N PHE A 15 -8.88 -26.31 -7.65
CA PHE A 15 -9.80 -25.46 -8.41
C PHE A 15 -10.40 -24.33 -7.57
N LEU A 16 -10.85 -24.62 -6.35
CA LEU A 16 -11.33 -23.60 -5.42
C LEU A 16 -10.21 -22.64 -5.01
N LEU A 17 -9.00 -23.14 -4.76
CA LEU A 17 -7.83 -22.30 -4.49
C LEU A 17 -7.53 -21.36 -5.65
N ALA A 18 -7.56 -21.84 -6.90
CA ALA A 18 -7.34 -21.01 -8.08
C ALA A 18 -8.38 -19.90 -8.23
N ILE A 19 -9.66 -20.17 -7.95
CA ILE A 19 -10.73 -19.16 -7.97
C ILE A 19 -10.47 -18.07 -6.92
N VAL A 20 -10.15 -18.46 -5.69
CA VAL A 20 -9.88 -17.50 -4.60
C VAL A 20 -8.68 -16.63 -4.94
N LEU A 21 -7.59 -17.22 -5.45
CA LEU A 21 -6.41 -16.47 -5.86
C LEU A 21 -6.69 -15.56 -7.05
N PHE A 22 -7.50 -15.99 -8.02
CA PHE A 22 -7.87 -15.18 -9.18
C PHE A 22 -8.64 -13.93 -8.76
N PHE A 23 -9.67 -14.06 -7.93
CA PHE A 23 -10.40 -12.90 -7.40
C PHE A 23 -9.55 -12.06 -6.44
N GLY A 24 -8.67 -12.69 -5.65
CA GLY A 24 -7.71 -11.96 -4.82
C GLY A 24 -6.81 -11.04 -5.64
N VAL A 25 -6.28 -11.53 -6.77
CA VAL A 25 -5.46 -10.74 -7.69
C VAL A 25 -6.28 -9.66 -8.41
N LEU A 26 -7.50 -9.96 -8.86
CA LEU A 26 -8.36 -8.97 -9.52
C LEU A 26 -8.73 -7.82 -8.57
N ILE A 27 -9.18 -8.15 -7.35
CA ILE A 27 -9.54 -7.15 -6.33
C ILE A 27 -8.31 -6.32 -5.93
N SER A 28 -7.12 -6.93 -5.79
CA SER A 28 -5.88 -6.20 -5.49
C SER A 28 -5.39 -5.32 -6.65
N ALA A 29 -5.79 -5.61 -7.89
CA ALA A 29 -5.41 -4.79 -9.05
C ALA A 29 -6.36 -3.61 -9.27
N GLU A 30 -7.60 -3.70 -8.81
CA GLU A 30 -8.60 -2.61 -8.91
C GLU A 30 -8.33 -1.45 -7.93
N ASP A 31 -7.47 -1.64 -6.92
CA ASP A 31 -6.99 -0.58 -6.03
C ASP A 31 -5.83 0.26 -6.64
N ASP A 32 -5.28 -0.12 -7.81
CA ASP A 32 -4.09 0.53 -8.39
C ASP A 32 -4.41 1.51 -9.55
N ASP A 33 -5.66 1.55 -10.03
CA ASP A 33 -6.10 2.53 -11.05
C ASP A 33 -6.71 3.79 -10.40
N GLY A 34 -5.87 4.45 -9.59
CA GLY A 34 -6.21 5.63 -8.81
C GLY A 34 -5.16 6.73 -8.86
N GLY A 35 -4.41 6.86 -9.96
CA GLY A 35 -3.60 8.04 -10.24
C GLY A 35 -2.15 7.96 -9.78
N GLY A 36 -1.25 8.41 -10.66
CA GLY A 36 0.18 8.43 -10.43
C GLY A 36 0.58 9.07 -9.12
N GLY A 37 1.44 8.38 -8.38
CA GLY A 37 2.11 8.92 -7.21
C GLY A 37 2.91 7.83 -6.55
N SER A 38 4.23 7.99 -6.53
CA SER A 38 5.18 7.17 -5.76
C SER A 38 4.98 7.27 -4.23
N SER A 39 3.75 7.11 -3.73
CA SER A 39 3.40 7.25 -2.30
C SER A 39 3.62 5.99 -1.47
N SER A 40 3.84 4.84 -2.12
CA SER A 40 4.02 3.55 -1.42
C SER A 40 5.29 3.48 -0.55
N TRP A 41 6.29 4.34 -0.78
CA TRP A 41 7.55 4.26 -0.04
C TRP A 41 7.64 5.12 1.24
N VAL A 42 6.76 6.11 1.43
CA VAL A 42 6.85 7.00 2.60
C VAL A 42 6.03 6.50 3.79
N THR A 43 4.99 5.70 3.54
CA THR A 43 4.10 5.18 4.59
C THR A 43 4.75 4.09 5.48
N GLY A 44 5.94 3.60 5.12
CA GLY A 44 6.63 2.52 5.85
C GLY A 44 7.71 2.97 6.87
N MET A 45 8.02 4.27 6.97
CA MET A 45 9.08 4.76 7.87
C MET A 45 8.48 5.39 9.13
N ASN A 46 8.81 4.81 10.29
CA ASN A 46 8.46 5.39 11.59
C ASN A 46 9.30 6.65 11.82
N LEU A 47 8.69 7.83 11.68
CA LEU A 47 9.35 9.11 11.90
C LEU A 47 9.70 9.29 13.38
N SER A 48 10.85 9.88 13.67
CA SER A 48 11.26 10.18 15.05
C SER A 48 10.35 11.22 15.69
N ALA A 49 10.22 11.17 17.02
CA ALA A 49 9.41 12.14 17.77
C ALA A 49 9.92 13.59 17.63
N GLU A 50 11.16 13.79 17.21
CA GLU A 50 11.74 15.11 16.90
C GLU A 50 11.19 15.64 15.57
N VAL A 51 11.16 14.81 14.54
CA VAL A 51 10.61 15.15 13.22
C VAL A 51 9.11 15.43 13.30
N LEU A 52 8.37 14.64 14.08
CA LEU A 52 6.92 14.83 14.26
C LEU A 52 6.56 16.18 14.91
N LYS A 53 7.46 16.80 15.70
CA LYS A 53 7.22 18.15 16.25
C LYS A 53 7.18 19.22 15.16
N HIS A 54 7.84 18.97 14.03
CA HIS A 54 7.86 19.90 12.90
C HIS A 54 6.65 19.75 11.97
N GLN A 55 5.82 18.70 12.15
CA GLN A 55 4.64 18.46 11.31
C GLN A 55 3.68 19.66 11.19
N PRO A 56 3.28 20.36 12.27
CA PRO A 56 2.39 21.52 12.14
C PRO A 56 2.99 22.66 11.32
N MET A 57 4.32 22.81 11.38
CA MET A 57 5.05 23.82 10.60
C MET A 57 5.11 23.44 9.12
N VAL A 58 5.42 22.17 8.83
CA VAL A 58 5.44 21.63 7.47
C VAL A 58 4.07 21.72 6.81
N GLU A 59 3.00 21.33 7.51
CA GLU A 59 1.63 21.43 7.01
C GLU A 59 1.19 22.86 6.71
N LYS A 60 1.60 23.83 7.56
CA LYS A 60 1.31 25.25 7.35
C LYS A 60 1.90 25.73 6.02
N TYR A 61 3.20 25.51 5.79
CA TYR A 61 3.86 25.96 4.57
C TYR A 61 3.45 25.13 3.36
N ALA A 62 3.23 23.82 3.51
CA ALA A 62 2.75 22.99 2.42
C ALA A 62 1.37 23.45 1.91
N ARG A 63 0.51 23.98 2.79
CA ARG A 63 -0.76 24.61 2.39
C ARG A 63 -0.55 25.94 1.67
N GLU A 64 0.39 26.76 2.14
CA GLU A 64 0.73 28.05 1.53
C GLU A 64 1.25 27.89 0.10
N TYR A 65 2.06 26.87 -0.15
CA TYR A 65 2.62 26.57 -1.47
C TYR A 65 1.76 25.62 -2.31
N GLY A 66 0.61 25.16 -1.79
CA GLY A 66 -0.30 24.27 -2.52
C GLY A 66 0.25 22.87 -2.79
N ILE A 67 1.10 22.35 -1.90
CA ILE A 67 1.81 21.06 -1.97
C ILE A 67 1.50 20.16 -0.76
N SER A 68 0.26 20.21 -0.25
CA SER A 68 -0.14 19.52 0.99
C SER A 68 -0.05 17.99 0.88
N GLU A 69 -0.17 17.45 -0.33
CA GLU A 69 0.04 16.05 -0.66
C GLU A 69 1.49 15.58 -0.45
N TYR A 70 2.45 16.52 -0.41
CA TYR A 70 3.87 16.22 -0.23
C TYR A 70 4.33 16.26 1.24
N VAL A 71 3.44 16.57 2.19
CA VAL A 71 3.78 16.62 3.63
C VAL A 71 4.51 15.36 4.13
N PRO A 72 4.10 14.12 3.76
CA PRO A 72 4.83 12.92 4.17
C PRO A 72 6.28 12.91 3.67
N TYR A 73 6.52 13.35 2.43
CA TYR A 73 7.86 13.39 1.83
C TYR A 73 8.72 14.48 2.48
N LEU A 74 8.14 15.64 2.79
CA LEU A 74 8.83 16.72 3.49
C LEU A 74 9.29 16.29 4.88
N LEU A 75 8.44 15.54 5.60
CA LEU A 75 8.80 14.97 6.90
C LEU A 75 9.90 13.90 6.78
N ALA A 76 9.82 13.04 5.76
CA ALA A 76 10.88 12.07 5.49
C ALA A 76 12.22 12.74 5.17
N ILE A 77 12.22 13.85 4.43
CA ILE A 77 13.44 14.64 4.15
C ILE A 77 14.01 15.19 5.46
N ILE A 78 13.19 15.76 6.34
CA ILE A 78 13.64 16.26 7.65
C ILE A 78 14.28 15.15 8.49
N GLN A 79 13.70 13.94 8.46
CA GLN A 79 14.26 12.76 9.14
C GLN A 79 15.65 12.37 8.60
N VAL A 80 15.85 12.41 7.29
CA VAL A 80 17.14 12.04 6.66
C VAL A 80 18.21 13.11 6.91
N GLU A 81 17.84 14.38 6.86
CA GLU A 81 18.77 15.50 6.99
C GLU A 81 19.15 15.80 8.45
N SER A 82 18.22 15.58 9.39
CA SER A 82 18.34 16.12 10.75
C SER A 82 17.69 15.31 11.86
N GLY A 83 17.06 14.16 11.54
CA GLY A 83 16.31 13.37 12.52
C GLY A 83 17.09 12.29 13.25
#